data_AF-A0A536CW22-F1
#
_entry.id   AF-A0A536CW22-F1
#
_cell.length_a   1.000
_cell.length_b   1.000
_cell.length_c   1.000
_cell.angle_alpha   90.00
_cell.angle_beta   90.00
_cell.angle_gamma   90.00
#
_symmetry.space_group_name_H-M   'P 1'
#
loop_
_entity.id
_entity.type
_entity.pdbx_description
1 polymer ?
#
loop_
_entity_poly.entity_id
_entity_poly.type
_entity_poly.pdbx_seq_one_letter_code
_entity_poly.pdbx_strand_id
1 'polypeptide(L)'
;MALRAELYCYFCGHGLGEVVIPTAARRPTIEQLRVAYGAVRGGEAPVWSEGDQPLCPRCGGQLFLERFEHEIVRAHERRTLKRAS
;
A
#
# COMPACT_ATOMS: atom_id res chain seq x y z
N MET A 1 -1.36 10.78 -11.54
CA MET A 1 -1.36 9.32 -11.82
C MET A 1 -1.27 8.62 -10.48
N ALA A 2 -1.88 7.45 -10.35
CA ALA A 2 -1.82 6.65 -9.13
C ALA A 2 -1.34 5.24 -9.47
N LEU A 3 -0.81 4.56 -8.47
CA LEU A 3 -0.36 3.20 -8.56
C LEU A 3 -1.06 2.40 -7.46
N ARG A 4 -1.76 1.34 -7.83
CA ARG A 4 -2.25 0.34 -6.88
C ARG A 4 -1.10 -0.60 -6.56
N ALA A 5 -0.91 -0.94 -5.30
CA ALA A 5 0.18 -1.80 -4.85
C ALA A 5 -0.26 -2.68 -3.67
N GLU A 6 0.24 -3.91 -3.60
CA GLU A 6 0.03 -4.81 -2.45
C GLU A 6 1.36 -5.39 -1.94
N LEU A 7 1.49 -5.44 -0.60
CA LEU A 7 2.54 -6.16 0.11
C LEU A 7 2.09 -7.58 0.46
N TYR A 8 2.94 -8.54 0.14
CA TYR A 8 2.68 -9.97 0.32
C TYR A 8 3.83 -10.67 1.06
N CYS A 9 3.48 -11.58 1.97
CA CYS A 9 4.42 -12.42 2.69
C CYS A 9 4.51 -13.79 2.03
N TYR A 10 5.62 -14.08 1.35
CA TYR A 10 5.87 -15.40 0.77
C TYR A 10 6.12 -16.51 1.81
N PHE A 11 6.36 -16.15 3.07
CA PHE A 11 6.57 -17.14 4.12
C PHE A 11 5.27 -17.75 4.63
N CYS A 12 4.24 -16.93 4.90
CA CYS A 12 2.94 -17.40 5.43
C CYS A 12 1.75 -17.22 4.47
N GLY A 13 1.99 -16.68 3.27
CA GLY A 13 0.97 -16.44 2.24
C GLY A 13 0.05 -15.27 2.52
N HIS A 14 0.45 -14.34 3.40
CA HIS A 14 -0.41 -13.23 3.84
C HIS A 14 -0.23 -11.99 2.97
N GLY A 15 -1.30 -11.55 2.30
CA GLY A 15 -1.39 -10.24 1.65
C GLY A 15 -1.99 -9.18 2.60
N LEU A 16 -1.45 -7.97 2.57
CA LEU A 16 -1.91 -6.84 3.41
C LEU A 16 -3.04 -6.02 2.78
N GLY A 17 -3.53 -6.43 1.61
CA GLY A 17 -4.50 -5.66 0.86
C GLY A 17 -3.86 -4.54 0.05
N GLU A 18 -4.58 -4.15 -1.01
CA GLU A 18 -4.14 -3.13 -1.94
C GLU A 18 -4.21 -1.71 -1.34
N VAL A 19 -3.20 -0.90 -1.64
CA VAL A 19 -3.15 0.53 -1.35
C VAL A 19 -2.98 1.35 -2.62
N VAL A 20 -3.54 2.57 -2.63
CA VAL A 20 -3.40 3.52 -3.74
C VAL A 20 -2.33 4.54 -3.41
N ILE A 21 -1.32 4.62 -4.27
CA ILE A 21 -0.14 5.47 -4.07
C ILE A 21 -0.13 6.59 -5.12
N PRO A 22 -0.16 7.87 -4.73
CA PRO A 22 -0.12 8.98 -5.68
C PRO A 22 1.30 9.17 -6.22
N THR A 23 1.66 8.39 -7.23
CA THR A 23 2.99 8.42 -7.86
C THR A 23 2.87 8.27 -9.37
N ALA A 24 3.77 8.93 -10.10
CA ALA A 24 3.97 8.73 -11.54
C ALA A 24 5.10 7.73 -11.81
N ALA A 25 5.81 7.27 -10.77
CA ALA A 25 6.90 6.31 -10.91
C ALA A 25 6.36 4.92 -11.25
N ARG A 26 7.20 4.11 -11.92
CA ARG A 26 6.86 2.72 -12.24
C ARG A 26 6.77 1.81 -11.03
N ARG A 27 7.47 2.14 -9.95
CA ARG A 27 7.49 1.38 -8.70
C ARG A 27 7.37 2.37 -7.53
N PRO A 28 6.59 2.06 -6.48
CA PRO A 28 6.51 2.95 -5.34
C PRO A 28 7.77 2.84 -4.50
N THR A 29 8.14 3.93 -3.84
CA THR A 29 9.21 3.90 -2.83
C THR A 29 8.71 3.31 -1.52
N ILE A 30 9.63 2.93 -0.64
CA ILE A 30 9.32 2.44 0.70
C ILE A 30 8.55 3.49 1.53
N GLU A 31 9.00 4.75 1.48
CA GLU A 31 8.30 5.86 2.13
C GLU A 31 6.86 6.04 1.62
N GLN A 32 6.66 5.92 0.30
CA GLN A 32 5.32 5.99 -0.29
C GLN A 32 4.42 4.85 0.18
N LEU A 33 4.96 3.63 0.30
CA LEU A 33 4.24 2.49 0.87
C LEU A 33 3.89 2.72 2.34
N ARG A 34 4.83 3.24 3.13
CA ARG A 34 4.61 3.55 4.56
C ARG A 34 3.48 4.54 4.76
N VAL A 35 3.49 5.64 4.00
CA VAL A 35 2.41 6.63 4.06
C VAL A 35 1.07 6.03 3.63
N ALA A 36 1.06 5.24 2.55
CA ALA A 36 -0.18 4.66 2.03
C ALA A 36 -0.80 3.66 3.01
N TYR A 37 -0.04 2.71 3.56
CA TYR A 37 -0.54 1.77 4.56
C TYR A 37 -0.90 2.45 5.89
N GLY A 38 -0.17 3.50 6.28
CA GLY A 38 -0.50 4.28 7.48
C GLY A 38 -1.80 5.09 7.36
N ALA A 39 -2.27 5.36 6.13
CA ALA A 39 -3.51 6.08 5.88
C ALA A 39 -4.76 5.16 5.85
N VAL A 40 -4.59 3.84 5.73
CA VAL A 40 -5.70 2.88 5.73
C VAL A 40 -6.25 2.74 7.15
N ARG A 41 -7.53 3.07 7.34
CA ARG A 41 -8.20 2.87 8.63
C ARG A 41 -8.81 1.47 8.70
N GLY A 42 -8.42 0.70 9.73
CA GLY A 42 -9.00 -0.62 10.00
C GLY A 42 -8.52 -1.75 9.08
N GLY A 43 -7.54 -1.49 8.22
CA GLY A 43 -6.84 -2.52 7.44
C GLY A 43 -5.62 -3.08 8.17
N GLU A 44 -5.11 -4.22 7.73
CA GLU A 44 -3.84 -4.74 8.20
C GLU A 44 -2.69 -3.88 7.66
N ALA A 45 -1.70 -3.62 8.51
CA ALA A 45 -0.54 -2.79 8.17
C ALA A 45 0.77 -3.57 8.40
N PRO A 46 1.81 -3.29 7.61
CA PRO A 46 3.12 -3.89 7.83
C PRO A 46 3.73 -3.37 9.13
N VAL A 47 4.53 -4.22 9.78
CA VAL A 47 5.47 -3.78 10.83
C VAL A 47 6.74 -3.30 10.14
N TRP A 48 7.26 -2.14 10.53
CA TRP A 48 8.47 -1.58 9.92
C TRP A 48 9.69 -1.88 10.81
N SER A 49 10.75 -2.44 10.23
CA SER A 49 12.04 -2.57 10.93
C SER A 49 12.78 -1.22 10.99
N GLU A 50 13.86 -1.15 11.76
CA GLU A 50 14.75 0.02 11.83
C GLU A 50 15.39 0.36 10.48
N GLY A 51 15.51 -0.61 9.56
CA GLY A 51 16.05 -0.42 8.20
C GLY A 51 14.96 -0.17 7.15
N ASP A 52 13.78 0.28 7.56
CA ASP A 52 12.60 0.52 6.72
C ASP A 52 12.10 -0.69 5.93
N GLN A 53 12.47 -1.91 6.33
CA GLN A 53 11.98 -3.14 5.72
C GLN A 53 10.57 -3.43 6.25
N PRO A 54 9.56 -3.59 5.37
CA PRO A 54 8.24 -4.06 5.79
C PRO A 54 8.26 -5.55 6.17
N LEU A 55 7.66 -5.86 7.32
CA LEU A 55 7.54 -7.18 7.91
C LEU A 55 6.07 -7.55 8.11
N CYS A 56 5.77 -8.83 7.94
CA CYS A 56 4.44 -9.38 8.06
C CYS A 56 3.98 -9.32 9.52
N PRO A 57 2.81 -8.72 9.82
CA PRO A 57 2.30 -8.61 11.18
C PRO A 57 1.91 -9.98 11.77
N ARG A 58 1.75 -11.02 10.95
CA ARG A 58 1.36 -12.37 11.39
C ARG A 58 2.54 -13.25 11.80
N CYS A 59 3.66 -13.19 11.08
CA CYS A 59 4.77 -14.13 11.26
C CYS A 59 6.16 -13.47 11.37
N GLY A 60 6.25 -12.15 11.22
CA GLY A 60 7.53 -11.42 11.21
C GLY A 60 8.36 -11.60 9.93
N GLY A 61 7.89 -12.37 8.95
CA GLY A 61 8.58 -12.59 7.68
C GLY A 61 8.63 -11.32 6.82
N GLN A 62 9.63 -11.24 5.94
CA GLN A 62 9.78 -10.10 5.03
C GLN A 62 8.58 -10.00 4.08
N LEU A 63 8.08 -8.77 3.89
CA LEU A 63 7.05 -8.47 2.90
C LEU A 63 7.67 -7.98 1.61
N PHE A 64 7.04 -8.36 0.50
CA PHE A 64 7.47 -8.05 -0.85
C PHE A 64 6.34 -7.39 -1.63
N LEU A 65 6.70 -6.56 -2.59
CA LEU A 65 5.75 -5.94 -3.50
C LEU A 65 5.33 -6.98 -4.56
N GLU A 66 4.12 -7.51 -4.48
CA GLU A 66 3.68 -8.61 -5.35
C GLU A 66 2.95 -8.11 -6.60
N ARG A 67 2.06 -7.12 -6.45
CA ARG A 67 1.20 -6.64 -7.52
C ARG A 67 1.21 -5.13 -7.52
N PHE A 68 1.50 -4.51 -8.66
CA PHE A 68 1.23 -3.10 -8.84
C PHE A 68 0.78 -2.78 -10.26
N GLU A 69 -0.25 -1.94 -10.38
CA GLU A 69 -0.80 -1.48 -11.65
C GLU A 69 -1.01 0.04 -11.63
N HIS A 70 -0.64 0.71 -12.73
CA HIS A 70 -0.89 2.14 -12.91
C HIS A 70 -2.36 2.39 -13.25
N GLU A 71 -3.18 2.53 -12.22
CA GLU A 71 -4.55 2.99 -12.41
C GLU A 71 -4.57 4.51 -12.60
N ILE A 72 -5.00 4.98 -13.78
CA ILE A 72 -5.31 6.40 -13.99
C ILE A 72 -6.63 6.68 -13.28
N VAL A 73 -6.58 6.99 -11.99
CA VAL A 73 -7.74 7.52 -11.25
C VAL A 73 -8.12 8.86 -11.89
N ARG A 74 -9.08 8.82 -12.83
CA ARG A 74 -9.64 10.02 -13.47
C ARG A 74 -10.33 10.85 -12.39
N ALA A 75 -10.12 12.17 -12.44
CA ALA A 75 -10.55 13.14 -11.43
C ALA A 75 -12.06 13.18 -11.07
N HIS A 76 -12.88 12.33 -11.69
CA HIS A 76 -14.32 12.20 -11.43
C HIS A 76 -14.65 11.71 -10.00
N GLU A 77 -13.81 10.88 -9.38
CA GLU A 77 -14.10 10.34 -8.03
C GLU A 77 -13.72 11.26 -6.87
N ARG A 78 -13.00 12.37 -7.13
CA ARG A 78 -12.78 13.41 -6.12
C ARG A 78 -14.08 14.10 -5.68
N ARG A 79 -15.17 13.98 -6.46
CA ARG A 79 -16.46 14.61 -6.13
C ARG A 79 -17.27 13.80 -5.11
N THR A 80 -17.01 12.50 -4.97
CA THR A 80 -17.74 11.62 -4.05
C THR A 80 -17.19 11.69 -2.63
N LEU A 81 -15.91 12.03 -2.45
CA LEU A 81 -15.25 12.16 -1.13
C LEU A 81 -15.47 13.52 -0.45
N LYS A 82 -16.17 14.48 -1.08
CA LYS A 82 -16.49 15.80 -0.50
C LYS A 82 -17.95 15.96 -0.03
N ARG A 83 -18.75 14.89 0.00
CA ARG A 83 -20.16 14.93 0.47
C ARG A 83 -20.45 13.90 1.57
N ALA A 84 -19.49 13.72 2.48
CA ALA A 84 -19.72 13.09 3.77
C ALA A 84 -19.06 13.95 4.85
N SER A 85 -19.60 15.14 5.06
CA SER A 85 -19.39 16.00 6.23
C SER A 85 -20.60 16.91 6.36
#